data_AF-A0A7Y8J4S0-F1
#
_entry.id   AF-A0A7Y8J4S0-F1
#
_cell.length_a   1.000
_cell.length_b   1.000
_cell.length_c   1.000
_cell.angle_alpha   90.00
_cell.angle_beta   90.00
_cell.angle_gamma   90.00
#
_symmetry.space_group_name_H-M   'P 1'
#
loop_
_entity.id
_entity.type
_entity.pdbx_description
1 polymer ?
#
loop_
_entity_poly.entity_id
_entity_poly.type
_entity_poly.pdbx_seq_one_letter_code
_entity_poly.pdbx_strand_id
1 'polypeptide(L)'
;MLPFANLSADKENEYFSDGLAEDIIDALTRVPGLRVAARTSAFAFRGKETDIGEIGARLKVATILEGSVRRAGNRVRITAQLVNAADGYHLWSQRFDREMSDVFAIQDEISQAIVEKLRVQLAPENRPAARRTENLDAYHLFLKGRHCLYKGIPSETAKAKGFFEQAALLDPNYALPHLGISEYYWLCTYWTYMHSLEGLPKAKAAAEEALRCDPSLAEAHAMLATLRGCFDLEWEAAEQGFLRARELDPTSVTVRDRHATYYLRPLGRLEEAIAELERALELDPLSLFLHYHLQYLLHLSRQYDRAVSVAGSALALDPDYFPVLWVLGVTHAICGRYEEALALCRKATELSGRSPMLTAAMATVLALMGRKDEAESIMEELHRLSLVKPVPAFCFVWIYIGMGDAENALKWIERGIEERHPVLVLQIGSEPFYDALRPDPRFQALLRKFRIA
;
A
#
# COMPACT_ATOMS: atom_id res chain seq x y z
N MET A 1 -6.51 -1.41 17.97
CA MET A 1 -6.68 -2.81 18.41
C MET A 1 -5.40 -3.56 18.10
N LEU A 2 -4.74 -4.15 19.09
CA LEU A 2 -3.53 -4.94 18.91
C LEU A 2 -3.85 -6.31 18.28
N PRO A 3 -2.86 -6.93 17.60
CA PRO A 3 -3.05 -8.27 17.06
C PRO A 3 -3.38 -9.26 18.18
N PHE A 4 -4.40 -10.10 17.96
CA PHE A 4 -4.77 -11.11 18.94
C PHE A 4 -3.71 -12.22 18.99
N ALA A 5 -3.32 -12.61 20.21
CA ALA A 5 -2.37 -13.69 20.41
C ALA A 5 -2.98 -15.03 19.97
N ASN A 6 -2.30 -15.76 19.08
CA ASN A 6 -2.67 -17.13 18.73
C ASN A 6 -2.22 -18.09 19.86
N LEU A 7 -3.17 -18.53 20.67
CA LEU A 7 -2.97 -19.53 21.75
C LEU A 7 -3.40 -20.94 21.32
N SER A 8 -3.52 -21.19 20.01
CA SER A 8 -3.79 -22.50 19.43
C SER A 8 -2.49 -23.32 19.36
N ALA A 9 -2.61 -24.65 19.33
CA ALA A 9 -1.44 -25.54 19.19
C ALA A 9 -0.75 -25.39 17.83
N ASP A 10 -1.54 -25.09 16.80
CA ASP A 10 -1.07 -24.89 15.43
C ASP A 10 -0.82 -23.40 15.16
N LYS A 11 0.45 -23.06 14.95
CA LYS A 11 0.94 -21.72 14.65
C LYS A 11 0.41 -21.19 13.31
N GLU A 12 0.03 -22.08 12.38
CA GLU A 12 -0.56 -21.70 11.11
C GLU A 12 -1.92 -21.00 11.28
N ASN A 13 -2.55 -20.99 12.46
CA ASN A 13 -3.79 -20.23 12.71
C ASN A 13 -3.56 -18.74 13.00
N GLU A 14 -2.33 -18.23 12.85
CA GLU A 14 -2.06 -16.79 13.04
C GLU A 14 -2.85 -15.91 12.07
N TYR A 15 -2.96 -16.30 10.79
CA TYR A 15 -3.77 -15.55 9.80
C TYR A 15 -5.23 -15.38 10.24
N PHE A 16 -5.77 -16.34 11.00
CA PHE A 16 -7.14 -16.29 11.50
C PHE A 16 -7.28 -15.29 12.64
N SER A 17 -6.31 -15.26 13.56
CA SER A 17 -6.28 -14.29 14.65
C SER A 17 -6.14 -12.87 14.09
N ASP A 18 -5.34 -12.72 13.04
CA ASP A 18 -5.13 -11.47 12.31
C ASP A 18 -6.39 -11.01 11.59
N GLY A 19 -7.05 -11.92 10.86
CA GLY A 19 -8.28 -11.62 10.13
C GLY A 19 -9.43 -11.21 11.04
N LEU A 20 -9.61 -11.90 12.15
CA LEU A 20 -10.61 -11.52 13.15
C LEU A 20 -10.33 -10.11 13.72
N ALA A 21 -9.07 -9.79 13.97
CA ALA A 21 -8.71 -8.46 14.47
C ALA A 21 -8.92 -7.36 13.41
N GLU A 22 -8.59 -7.63 12.15
CA GLU A 22 -8.88 -6.75 11.01
C GLU A 22 -10.39 -6.49 10.87
N ASP A 23 -11.20 -7.54 10.93
CA ASP A 23 -12.64 -7.41 10.78
C ASP A 23 -13.32 -6.67 11.97
N ILE A 24 -12.76 -6.78 13.18
CA ILE A 24 -13.20 -5.98 14.34
C ILE A 24 -12.76 -4.51 14.16
N ILE A 25 -11.55 -4.26 13.68
CA ILE A 25 -11.10 -2.88 13.35
C ILE A 25 -12.06 -2.25 12.35
N ASP A 26 -12.39 -2.97 11.27
CA ASP A 26 -13.29 -2.48 10.21
C ASP A 26 -14.73 -2.26 10.68
N ALA A 27 -15.21 -3.06 11.64
CA ALA A 27 -16.50 -2.84 12.27
C ALA A 27 -16.49 -1.58 13.15
N LEU A 28 -15.41 -1.38 13.92
CA LEU A 28 -15.28 -0.26 14.85
C LEU A 28 -15.03 1.09 14.14
N THR A 29 -14.31 1.12 13.01
CA THR A 29 -14.08 2.36 12.25
C THR A 29 -15.36 2.99 11.71
N ARG A 30 -16.41 2.19 11.51
CA ARG A 30 -17.73 2.65 11.04
C ARG A 30 -18.59 3.26 12.14
N VAL A 31 -18.18 3.17 13.39
CA VAL A 31 -18.94 3.68 14.54
C VAL A 31 -18.74 5.19 14.65
N PRO A 32 -19.79 6.03 14.49
CA PRO A 32 -19.63 7.47 14.53
C PRO A 32 -19.05 7.96 15.87
N GLY A 33 -18.05 8.82 15.79
CA GLY A 33 -17.36 9.38 16.96
C GLY A 33 -16.26 8.49 17.53
N LEU A 34 -16.09 7.25 17.05
CA LEU A 34 -14.96 6.41 17.41
C LEU A 34 -13.80 6.62 16.44
N ARG A 35 -12.61 6.92 16.97
CA ARG A 35 -11.36 6.92 16.21
C ARG A 35 -10.60 5.65 16.50
N VAL A 36 -10.39 4.83 15.47
CA VAL A 36 -9.68 3.56 15.58
C VAL A 36 -8.35 3.68 14.82
N ALA A 37 -7.24 3.39 15.50
CA ALA A 37 -5.95 3.29 14.85
C ALA A 37 -5.96 2.13 13.85
N ALA A 38 -5.43 2.38 12.64
CA ALA A 38 -5.45 1.39 11.57
C ALA A 38 -4.65 0.12 11.91
N ARG A 39 -5.02 -0.98 11.24
CA ARG A 39 -4.45 -2.32 11.42
C ARG A 39 -2.93 -2.33 11.30
N THR A 40 -2.41 -1.76 10.22
CA THR A 40 -0.99 -1.61 9.89
C THR A 40 -0.19 -1.07 11.07
N SER A 41 -0.63 0.04 11.66
CA SER A 41 0.03 0.59 12.84
C SER A 41 -0.07 -0.29 14.07
N ALA A 42 -1.26 -0.81 14.36
CA ALA A 42 -1.43 -1.61 15.56
C ALA A 42 -0.66 -2.95 15.49
N PHE A 43 -0.49 -3.50 14.29
CA PHE A 43 0.23 -4.75 14.04
C PHE A 43 1.75 -4.58 14.05
N ALA A 44 2.27 -3.33 14.01
CA ALA A 44 3.69 -3.04 14.13
C ALA A 44 4.30 -3.44 15.50
N PHE A 45 3.46 -3.70 16.50
CA PHE A 45 3.82 -4.18 17.83
C PHE A 45 3.82 -5.72 17.96
N ARG A 46 3.50 -6.45 16.88
CA ARG A 46 3.51 -7.92 16.90
C ARG A 46 4.85 -8.47 17.37
N GLY A 47 4.79 -9.36 18.36
CA GLY A 47 5.97 -10.05 18.88
C GLY A 47 6.98 -9.13 19.60
N LYS A 48 6.60 -7.88 19.90
CA LYS A 48 7.42 -6.94 20.66
C LYS A 48 6.91 -6.87 22.09
N GLU A 49 7.84 -6.96 23.04
CA GLU A 49 7.56 -6.65 24.45
C GLU A 49 7.63 -5.12 24.59
N THR A 50 6.49 -4.44 24.45
CA THR A 50 6.38 -2.99 24.56
C THR A 50 5.33 -2.66 25.61
N ASP A 51 5.63 -1.68 26.46
CA ASP A 51 4.71 -1.23 27.50
C ASP A 51 3.41 -0.65 26.89
N ILE A 52 2.27 -0.93 27.54
CA ILE A 52 0.95 -0.55 27.05
C ILE A 52 0.77 0.97 26.93
N GLY A 53 1.42 1.75 27.82
CA GLY A 53 1.41 3.20 27.77
C GLY A 53 2.24 3.75 26.62
N GLU A 54 3.38 3.13 26.33
CA GLU A 54 4.18 3.45 25.13
C GLU A 54 3.38 3.15 23.85
N ILE A 55 2.72 2.00 23.78
CA ILE A 55 1.85 1.63 22.65
C ILE A 55 0.76 2.70 22.47
N GLY A 56 0.08 3.09 23.55
CA GLY A 56 -0.97 4.11 23.52
C GLY A 56 -0.46 5.46 23.03
N ALA A 57 0.72 5.88 23.49
CA ALA A 57 1.35 7.12 23.04
C ALA A 57 1.71 7.09 21.55
N ARG A 58 2.31 6.00 21.07
CA ARG A 58 2.71 5.84 19.67
C ARG A 58 1.53 5.74 18.71
N LEU A 59 0.45 5.07 19.13
CA LEU A 59 -0.80 4.98 18.35
C LEU A 59 -1.72 6.19 18.55
N LYS A 60 -1.40 7.08 19.49
CA LYS A 60 -2.22 8.24 19.88
C LYS A 60 -3.65 7.86 20.31
N VAL A 61 -3.76 6.79 21.11
CA VAL A 61 -5.05 6.25 21.59
C VAL A 61 -5.10 6.20 23.11
N ALA A 62 -6.30 6.42 23.67
CA ALA A 62 -6.56 6.33 25.11
C ALA A 62 -6.88 4.90 25.58
N THR A 63 -7.43 4.07 24.71
CA THR A 63 -7.88 2.71 25.02
C THR A 63 -7.30 1.73 24.02
N ILE A 64 -6.78 0.62 24.53
CA ILE A 64 -6.23 -0.47 23.73
C ILE A 64 -7.15 -1.68 23.83
N LEU A 65 -7.57 -2.20 22.68
CA LEU A 65 -8.23 -3.49 22.56
C LEU A 65 -7.17 -4.54 22.25
N GLU A 66 -7.02 -5.53 23.12
CA GLU A 66 -6.13 -6.68 22.95
C GLU A 66 -6.88 -7.98 23.27
N GLY A 67 -6.26 -9.12 22.97
CA GLY A 67 -6.95 -10.39 23.13
C GLY A 67 -6.17 -11.59 22.68
N SER A 68 -6.83 -12.73 22.73
CA SER A 68 -6.27 -14.02 22.30
C SER A 68 -7.33 -14.87 21.63
N VAL A 69 -6.89 -15.67 20.66
CA VAL A 69 -7.70 -16.67 19.98
C VAL A 69 -7.10 -18.04 20.24
N ARG A 70 -7.93 -18.99 20.67
CA ARG A 70 -7.59 -20.40 20.76
C ARG A 70 -8.58 -21.22 19.95
N ARG A 71 -8.08 -21.89 18.91
CA ARG A 71 -8.84 -22.84 18.10
C ARG A 71 -8.51 -24.26 18.51
N ALA A 72 -9.55 -25.08 18.66
CA ALA A 72 -9.44 -26.52 18.88
C ALA A 72 -10.52 -27.24 18.06
N GLY A 73 -10.12 -27.82 16.91
CA GLY A 73 -11.05 -28.40 15.95
C GLY A 73 -12.06 -27.38 15.43
N ASN A 74 -13.35 -27.65 15.63
CA ASN A 74 -14.46 -26.77 15.24
C ASN A 74 -14.79 -25.70 16.29
N ARG A 75 -14.15 -25.66 17.47
CA ARG A 75 -14.45 -24.66 18.50
C ARG A 75 -13.40 -23.57 18.54
N VAL A 76 -13.86 -22.33 18.68
CA VAL A 76 -13.03 -21.14 18.82
C VAL A 76 -13.36 -20.47 20.14
N ARG A 77 -12.31 -20.16 20.90
CA ARG A 77 -12.37 -19.34 22.10
C ARG A 77 -11.65 -18.03 21.84
N ILE A 78 -12.37 -16.94 21.99
CA ILE A 78 -11.84 -15.58 21.85
C ILE A 78 -11.93 -14.91 23.21
N THR A 79 -10.85 -14.28 23.65
CA THR A 79 -10.85 -13.38 24.80
C THR A 79 -10.48 -12.00 24.30
N ALA A 80 -11.33 -11.02 24.56
CA ALA A 80 -11.12 -9.63 24.16
C ALA A 80 -11.15 -8.75 25.41
N GLN A 81 -10.24 -7.78 25.47
CA GLN A 81 -10.04 -6.94 26.65
C GLN A 81 -9.78 -5.49 26.23
N LEU A 82 -10.41 -4.56 26.94
CA LEU A 82 -10.13 -3.13 26.81
C LEU A 82 -9.24 -2.71 27.98
N VAL A 83 -8.13 -2.08 27.67
CA VAL A 83 -7.12 -1.61 28.63
C VAL A 83 -6.99 -0.09 28.49
N ASN A 84 -6.95 0.62 29.60
CA ASN A 84 -6.63 2.05 29.61
C ASN A 84 -5.13 2.22 29.36
N ALA A 85 -4.78 2.96 28.31
CA ALA A 85 -3.38 3.16 27.95
C ALA A 85 -2.62 4.02 28.97
N ALA A 86 -3.30 4.86 29.76
CA ALA A 86 -2.64 5.78 30.69
C ALA A 86 -2.06 5.09 31.93
N ASP A 87 -2.71 4.01 32.39
CA ASP A 87 -2.40 3.36 33.67
C ASP A 87 -2.28 1.83 33.57
N GLY A 88 -2.60 1.25 32.40
CA GLY A 88 -2.53 -0.18 32.13
C GLY A 88 -3.62 -1.01 32.78
N TYR A 89 -4.64 -0.39 33.40
CA TYR A 89 -5.72 -1.15 34.03
C TYR A 89 -6.78 -1.59 33.02
N HIS A 90 -7.32 -2.80 33.24
CA HIS A 90 -8.42 -3.32 32.43
C HIS A 90 -9.71 -2.54 32.70
N LEU A 91 -10.29 -2.01 31.62
CA LEU A 91 -11.62 -1.41 31.61
C LEU A 91 -12.72 -2.46 31.44
N TRP A 92 -12.42 -3.51 30.67
CA TRP A 92 -13.35 -4.59 30.37
C TRP A 92 -12.60 -5.83 29.88
N SER A 93 -13.15 -7.01 30.15
CA SER A 93 -12.68 -8.28 29.62
C SER A 93 -13.88 -9.21 29.43
N GLN A 94 -13.96 -9.86 28.29
CA GLN A 94 -15.01 -10.84 28.00
C GLN A 94 -14.46 -12.00 27.19
N ARG A 95 -15.05 -13.15 27.44
CA ARG A 95 -14.73 -14.39 26.76
C ARG A 95 -15.92 -14.87 25.94
N PHE A 96 -15.63 -15.29 24.72
CA PHE A 96 -16.58 -15.77 23.75
C PHE A 96 -16.18 -17.20 23.34
N ASP A 97 -17.07 -18.16 23.54
CA ASP A 97 -16.89 -19.57 23.14
C ASP A 97 -17.95 -19.92 22.10
N ARG A 98 -17.54 -20.24 20.87
CA ARG A 98 -18.43 -20.54 19.73
C ARG A 98 -17.89 -21.66 18.85
N GLU A 99 -18.73 -22.14 17.95
CA GLU A 99 -18.30 -22.97 16.83
C GLU A 99 -17.74 -22.11 15.69
N MET A 100 -16.85 -22.66 14.88
CA MET A 100 -16.22 -21.95 13.76
C MET A 100 -17.26 -21.55 12.71
N SER A 101 -18.35 -22.31 12.58
CA SER A 101 -19.50 -21.94 11.74
C SER A 101 -20.13 -20.61 12.13
N ASP A 102 -20.00 -20.22 13.39
CA ASP A 102 -20.56 -18.99 13.94
C ASP A 102 -19.50 -17.86 14.00
N VAL A 103 -18.36 -18.00 13.31
CA VAL A 103 -17.25 -17.03 13.36
C VAL A 103 -17.68 -15.62 12.95
N PHE A 104 -18.68 -15.53 12.08
CA PHE A 104 -19.28 -14.27 11.70
C PHE A 104 -20.11 -13.70 12.86
N ALA A 105 -21.05 -14.47 13.41
CA ALA A 105 -21.86 -14.01 14.54
C ALA A 105 -21.02 -13.52 15.74
N ILE A 106 -19.90 -14.19 16.05
CA ILE A 106 -19.00 -13.79 17.14
C ILE A 106 -18.27 -12.47 16.88
N GLN A 107 -17.90 -12.15 15.63
CA GLN A 107 -17.25 -10.87 15.32
C GLN A 107 -18.23 -9.70 15.49
N ASP A 108 -19.50 -9.86 15.11
CA ASP A 108 -20.54 -8.85 15.39
C ASP A 108 -20.77 -8.68 16.89
N GLU A 109 -20.86 -9.80 17.62
CA GLU A 109 -21.06 -9.80 19.07
C GLU A 109 -19.89 -9.10 19.80
N ILE A 110 -18.64 -9.38 19.41
CA ILE A 110 -17.46 -8.73 19.97
C ILE A 110 -17.51 -7.22 19.68
N SER A 111 -17.76 -6.84 18.43
CA SER A 111 -17.80 -5.44 18.01
C SER A 111 -18.88 -4.67 18.76
N GLN A 112 -20.08 -5.24 18.87
CA GLN A 112 -21.20 -4.65 19.61
C GLN A 112 -20.86 -4.52 21.11
N ALA A 113 -20.31 -5.56 21.73
CA ALA A 113 -19.91 -5.52 23.13
C ALA A 113 -18.87 -4.42 23.40
N ILE A 114 -17.92 -4.22 22.49
CA ILE A 114 -16.93 -3.13 22.58
C ILE A 114 -17.61 -1.76 22.50
N VAL A 115 -18.49 -1.55 21.52
CA VAL A 115 -19.18 -0.26 21.35
C VAL A 115 -20.05 0.08 22.56
N GLU A 116 -20.80 -0.89 23.08
CA GLU A 116 -21.61 -0.73 24.29
C GLU A 116 -20.75 -0.33 25.50
N LYS A 117 -19.55 -0.91 25.64
CA LYS A 117 -18.63 -0.57 26.74
C LYS A 117 -17.97 0.79 26.58
N LEU A 118 -17.66 1.19 25.35
CA LEU A 118 -17.11 2.51 25.06
C LEU A 118 -18.18 3.63 25.14
N ARG A 119 -19.46 3.29 25.38
CA ARG A 119 -20.59 4.22 25.51
C ARG A 119 -20.73 5.19 24.33
N VAL A 120 -20.34 4.75 23.13
CA VAL A 120 -20.50 5.54 21.91
C VAL A 120 -21.95 5.40 21.44
N GLN A 121 -22.59 6.51 21.05
CA GLN A 121 -23.95 6.45 20.52
C GLN A 121 -23.96 5.60 19.25
N LEU A 122 -24.69 4.48 19.28
CA LEU A 122 -24.95 3.67 18.09
C LEU A 122 -25.80 4.50 17.13
N ALA A 123 -25.29 4.75 15.92
CA ALA A 123 -26.17 5.21 14.86
C ALA A 123 -27.21 4.10 14.55
N PRO A 124 -28.47 4.44 14.22
CA PRO A 124 -29.50 3.46 13.92
C PRO A 124 -29.20 2.56 12.70
N GLU A 125 -28.17 2.90 11.91
CA GLU A 125 -27.74 2.15 10.73
C GLU A 125 -26.28 1.66 10.86
N ASN A 126 -25.96 0.93 11.92
CA ASN A 126 -24.81 0.03 11.87
C ASN A 126 -25.17 -1.11 10.91
N ARG A 127 -24.97 -0.89 9.60
CA ARG A 127 -24.93 -2.00 8.64
C ARG A 127 -23.86 -2.96 9.15
N PRO A 128 -24.16 -4.27 9.25
CA PRO A 128 -23.13 -5.26 9.55
C PRO A 128 -21.90 -4.98 8.68
N ALA A 129 -20.70 -5.08 9.26
CA ALA A 129 -19.47 -5.07 8.47
C ALA A 129 -19.69 -6.01 7.29
N ALA A 130 -19.39 -5.55 6.07
CA ALA A 130 -19.85 -6.19 4.83
C ALA A 130 -19.30 -7.61 4.71
N ARG A 131 -19.95 -8.57 5.36
CA ARG A 131 -19.67 -9.98 5.21
C ARG A 131 -20.40 -10.45 3.97
N ARG A 132 -19.61 -10.84 2.98
CA ARG A 132 -20.10 -11.16 1.64
C ARG A 132 -20.00 -12.62 1.28
N THR A 133 -19.47 -13.44 2.18
CA THR A 133 -19.42 -14.88 1.99
C THR A 133 -20.00 -15.60 3.19
N GLU A 134 -20.82 -16.61 2.92
CA GLU A 134 -21.23 -17.62 3.90
C GLU A 134 -20.28 -18.83 3.85
N ASN A 135 -19.33 -18.85 2.92
CA ASN A 135 -18.35 -19.92 2.74
C ASN A 135 -17.11 -19.65 3.59
N LEU A 136 -16.99 -20.40 4.69
CA LEU A 136 -15.87 -20.29 5.64
C LEU A 136 -14.52 -20.61 5.01
N ASP A 137 -14.46 -21.57 4.08
CA ASP A 137 -13.22 -21.93 3.42
C ASP A 137 -12.73 -20.81 2.49
N ALA A 138 -13.66 -20.18 1.76
CA ALA A 138 -13.37 -19.00 0.95
C ALA A 138 -12.86 -17.83 1.82
N TYR A 139 -13.50 -17.60 2.97
CA TYR A 139 -13.06 -16.60 3.95
C TYR A 139 -11.66 -16.89 4.50
N HIS A 140 -11.38 -18.14 4.91
CA HIS A 140 -10.05 -18.52 5.40
C HIS A 140 -8.96 -18.34 4.35
N LEU A 141 -9.22 -18.71 3.09
CA LEU A 141 -8.30 -18.50 1.99
C LEU A 141 -8.06 -17.02 1.73
N PHE A 142 -9.10 -16.20 1.74
CA PHE A 142 -8.97 -14.75 1.63
C PHE A 142 -8.04 -14.17 2.70
N LEU A 143 -8.25 -14.55 3.97
CA LEU A 143 -7.40 -14.09 5.08
C LEU A 143 -5.94 -14.51 4.92
N LYS A 144 -5.68 -15.74 4.45
CA LYS A 144 -4.31 -16.19 4.12
C LYS A 144 -3.69 -15.34 3.01
N GLY A 145 -4.48 -15.01 1.99
CA GLY A 145 -4.07 -14.14 0.90
C GLY A 145 -3.67 -12.76 1.39
N ARG A 146 -4.52 -12.10 2.20
CA ARG A 146 -4.22 -10.80 2.83
C ARG A 146 -2.95 -10.85 3.67
N HIS A 147 -2.84 -11.84 4.55
CA HIS A 147 -1.65 -12.01 5.39
C HIS A 147 -0.36 -12.11 4.57
N CYS A 148 -0.38 -12.85 3.44
CA CYS A 148 0.77 -12.93 2.54
C CYS A 148 1.06 -11.59 1.84
N LEU A 149 0.01 -10.89 1.37
CA LEU A 149 0.17 -9.61 0.68
C LEU A 149 0.78 -8.53 1.58
N TYR A 150 0.38 -8.48 2.86
CA TYR A 150 0.90 -7.53 3.85
C TYR A 150 2.40 -7.70 4.15
N LYS A 151 3.00 -8.88 3.92
CA LYS A 151 4.44 -9.07 4.08
C LYS A 151 5.27 -8.36 3.01
N GLY A 152 4.66 -8.03 1.86
CA GLY A 152 5.27 -7.16 0.85
C GLY A 152 6.51 -7.72 0.12
N ILE A 153 6.87 -8.99 0.32
CA ILE A 153 8.00 -9.63 -0.37
C ILE A 153 7.53 -10.44 -1.58
N PRO A 154 8.28 -10.47 -2.71
CA PRO A 154 7.82 -11.09 -3.96
C PRO A 154 7.34 -12.54 -3.83
N SER A 155 8.03 -13.35 -3.02
CA SER A 155 7.67 -14.76 -2.79
C SER A 155 6.33 -14.93 -2.08
N GLU A 156 5.96 -14.02 -1.17
CA GLU A 156 4.69 -14.07 -0.45
C GLU A 156 3.57 -13.47 -1.30
N THR A 157 3.85 -12.42 -2.08
CA THR A 157 2.91 -11.83 -3.04
C THR A 157 2.39 -12.88 -4.04
N ALA A 158 3.25 -13.77 -4.55
CA ALA A 158 2.83 -14.88 -5.42
C ALA A 158 1.89 -15.88 -4.73
N LYS A 159 2.13 -16.20 -3.45
CA LYS A 159 1.24 -17.06 -2.66
C LYS A 159 -0.13 -16.39 -2.42
N ALA A 160 -0.13 -15.08 -2.20
CA ALA A 160 -1.35 -14.31 -1.97
C ALA A 160 -2.36 -14.48 -3.11
N LYS A 161 -1.90 -14.36 -4.37
CA LYS A 161 -2.73 -14.61 -5.55
C LYS A 161 -3.36 -15.99 -5.54
N GLY A 162 -2.57 -17.03 -5.28
CA GLY A 162 -3.07 -18.41 -5.28
C GLY A 162 -4.18 -18.64 -4.25
N PHE A 163 -4.08 -17.99 -3.09
CA PHE A 163 -5.15 -18.03 -2.08
C PHE A 163 -6.39 -17.24 -2.51
N PHE A 164 -6.23 -16.05 -3.09
CA PHE A 164 -7.38 -15.27 -3.59
C PHE A 164 -8.11 -15.99 -4.73
N GLU A 165 -7.39 -16.62 -5.67
CA GLU A 165 -8.00 -17.40 -6.75
C GLU A 165 -8.79 -18.59 -6.23
N GLN A 166 -8.26 -19.30 -5.23
CA GLN A 166 -8.99 -20.40 -4.59
C GLN A 166 -10.23 -19.89 -3.83
N ALA A 167 -10.12 -18.76 -3.13
CA ALA A 167 -11.26 -18.15 -2.44
C ALA A 167 -12.37 -17.75 -3.43
N ALA A 168 -12.00 -17.12 -4.55
CA ALA A 168 -12.93 -16.76 -5.63
C ALA A 168 -13.53 -17.99 -6.34
N LEU A 169 -12.82 -19.12 -6.40
CA LEU A 169 -13.36 -20.37 -6.93
C LEU A 169 -14.43 -20.98 -6.00
N LEU A 170 -14.21 -20.91 -4.69
CA LEU A 170 -15.14 -21.44 -3.70
C LEU A 170 -16.38 -20.55 -3.49
N ASP A 171 -16.23 -19.24 -3.65
CA ASP A 171 -17.34 -18.29 -3.68
C ASP A 171 -17.10 -17.21 -4.74
N PRO A 172 -17.62 -17.40 -5.96
CA PRO A 172 -17.44 -16.45 -7.06
C PRO A 172 -18.06 -15.07 -6.81
N ASN A 173 -19.01 -14.94 -5.88
CA ASN A 173 -19.64 -13.66 -5.54
C ASN A 173 -18.95 -12.97 -4.35
N TYR A 174 -17.88 -13.54 -3.82
CA TYR A 174 -17.08 -12.92 -2.78
C TYR A 174 -16.16 -11.85 -3.38
N ALA A 175 -16.52 -10.58 -3.19
CA ALA A 175 -15.83 -9.44 -3.83
C ALA A 175 -14.35 -9.25 -3.40
N LEU A 176 -14.02 -9.52 -2.13
CA LEU A 176 -12.70 -9.18 -1.59
C LEU A 176 -11.53 -9.99 -2.20
N PRO A 177 -11.66 -11.30 -2.47
CA PRO A 177 -10.68 -12.04 -3.26
C PRO A 177 -10.38 -11.40 -4.64
N HIS A 178 -11.41 -10.96 -5.36
CA HIS A 178 -11.24 -10.32 -6.66
C HIS A 178 -10.47 -8.99 -6.55
N LEU A 179 -10.76 -8.20 -5.51
CA LEU A 179 -9.97 -7.00 -5.20
C LEU A 179 -8.50 -7.36 -4.89
N GLY A 180 -8.26 -8.40 -4.08
CA GLY A 180 -6.91 -8.88 -3.77
C GLY A 180 -6.12 -9.35 -5.02
N ILE A 181 -6.80 -9.97 -5.99
CA ILE A 181 -6.20 -10.32 -7.30
C ILE A 181 -5.84 -9.05 -8.07
N SER A 182 -6.69 -8.02 -8.05
CA SER A 182 -6.40 -6.73 -8.67
C SER A 182 -5.16 -6.06 -8.05
N GLU A 183 -5.09 -6.03 -6.72
CA GLU A 183 -3.96 -5.49 -5.97
C GLU A 183 -2.64 -6.22 -6.28
N TYR A 184 -2.69 -7.54 -6.38
CA TYR A 184 -1.54 -8.35 -6.78
C TYR A 184 -1.00 -7.92 -8.15
N TYR A 185 -1.86 -7.84 -9.17
CA TYR A 185 -1.44 -7.49 -10.52
C TYR A 185 -0.94 -6.05 -10.62
N TRP A 186 -1.57 -5.13 -9.89
CA TRP A 186 -1.10 -3.75 -9.75
C TRP A 186 0.31 -3.69 -9.15
N LEU A 187 0.53 -4.33 -8.00
CA LEU A 187 1.82 -4.30 -7.30
C LEU A 187 2.93 -4.98 -8.10
N CYS A 188 2.64 -6.13 -8.71
CA CYS A 188 3.60 -6.84 -9.57
C CYS A 188 4.00 -5.98 -10.78
N THR A 189 3.06 -5.24 -11.37
CA THR A 189 3.38 -4.32 -12.46
C THR A 189 4.18 -3.13 -11.94
N TYR A 190 3.69 -2.44 -10.91
CA TYR A 190 4.31 -1.22 -10.37
C TYR A 190 5.79 -1.44 -10.00
N TRP A 191 6.09 -2.58 -9.37
CA TRP A 191 7.45 -2.95 -8.94
C TRP A 191 8.26 -3.71 -9.99
N THR A 192 7.82 -3.72 -11.25
CA THR A 192 8.54 -4.29 -12.42
C THR A 192 8.71 -5.82 -12.40
N TYR A 193 7.87 -6.52 -11.64
CA TYR A 193 7.80 -7.99 -11.64
C TYR A 193 6.93 -8.55 -12.78
N MET A 194 6.14 -7.70 -13.46
CA MET A 194 5.28 -8.06 -14.59
C MET A 194 5.23 -6.91 -15.61
N HIS A 195 5.06 -7.23 -16.89
CA HIS A 195 4.86 -6.21 -17.94
C HIS A 195 3.48 -5.53 -17.80
N SER A 196 3.42 -4.21 -18.01
CA SER A 196 2.18 -3.44 -17.83
C SER A 196 1.03 -3.90 -18.72
N LEU A 197 1.32 -4.18 -20.01
CA LEU A 197 0.33 -4.67 -20.98
C LEU A 197 -0.15 -6.10 -20.68
N GLU A 198 0.51 -6.80 -19.77
CA GLU A 198 0.06 -8.10 -19.26
C GLU A 198 -0.71 -7.96 -17.94
N GLY A 199 -0.14 -7.22 -16.98
CA GLY A 199 -0.65 -7.14 -15.62
C GLY A 199 -1.85 -6.21 -15.45
N LEU A 200 -1.82 -5.02 -16.04
CA LEU A 200 -2.84 -4.00 -15.80
C LEU A 200 -4.22 -4.35 -16.37
N PRO A 201 -4.34 -5.01 -17.55
CA PRO A 201 -5.64 -5.54 -17.99
C PRO A 201 -6.21 -6.57 -17.01
N LYS A 202 -5.38 -7.45 -16.44
CA LYS A 202 -5.80 -8.44 -15.43
C LYS A 202 -6.20 -7.76 -14.12
N ALA A 203 -5.46 -6.73 -13.70
CA ALA A 203 -5.81 -5.92 -12.54
C ALA A 203 -7.19 -5.25 -12.72
N LYS A 204 -7.44 -4.68 -13.91
CA LYS A 204 -8.70 -4.00 -14.24
C LYS A 204 -9.88 -4.95 -14.25
N ALA A 205 -9.75 -6.08 -14.93
CA ALA A 205 -10.79 -7.11 -14.96
C ALA A 205 -11.14 -7.61 -13.55
N ALA A 206 -10.14 -7.81 -12.69
CA ALA A 206 -10.35 -8.24 -11.31
C ALA A 206 -11.04 -7.16 -10.44
N ALA A 207 -10.71 -5.88 -10.63
CA ALA A 207 -11.39 -4.78 -9.94
C ALA A 207 -12.85 -4.62 -10.42
N GLU A 208 -13.11 -4.79 -11.72
CA GLU A 208 -14.46 -4.78 -12.29
C GLU A 208 -15.30 -5.95 -11.75
N GLU A 209 -14.71 -7.13 -11.62
CA GLU A 209 -15.37 -8.30 -11.02
C GLU A 209 -15.66 -8.10 -9.53
N ALA A 210 -14.73 -7.48 -8.78
CA ALA A 210 -14.96 -7.10 -7.39
C ALA A 210 -16.17 -6.16 -7.28
N LEU A 211 -16.31 -5.18 -8.18
CA LEU A 211 -17.47 -4.27 -8.22
C LEU A 211 -18.76 -4.93 -8.72
N ARG A 212 -18.67 -5.93 -9.60
CA ARG A 212 -19.82 -6.75 -10.00
C ARG A 212 -20.38 -7.51 -8.80
N CYS A 213 -19.50 -8.04 -7.96
CA CYS A 213 -19.85 -8.73 -6.71
C CYS A 213 -20.29 -7.75 -5.61
N ASP A 214 -19.62 -6.60 -5.50
CA ASP A 214 -19.92 -5.53 -4.56
C ASP A 214 -19.84 -4.12 -5.17
N PRO A 215 -20.97 -3.55 -5.63
CA PRO A 215 -20.99 -2.18 -6.12
C PRO A 215 -20.75 -1.10 -5.05
N SER A 216 -20.77 -1.45 -3.77
CA SER A 216 -20.54 -0.57 -2.61
C SER A 216 -19.12 -0.68 -2.03
N LEU A 217 -18.23 -1.49 -2.62
CA LEU A 217 -16.86 -1.66 -2.12
C LEU A 217 -16.00 -0.44 -2.47
N ALA A 218 -15.85 0.47 -1.51
CA ALA A 218 -15.11 1.72 -1.68
C ALA A 218 -13.69 1.50 -2.25
N GLU A 219 -12.96 0.52 -1.71
CA GLU A 219 -11.58 0.22 -2.16
C GLU A 219 -11.51 -0.30 -3.60
N ALA A 220 -12.53 -1.04 -4.06
CA ALA A 220 -12.59 -1.50 -5.45
C ALA A 220 -12.89 -0.34 -6.42
N HIS A 221 -13.72 0.64 -6.01
CA HIS A 221 -13.88 1.89 -6.78
C HIS A 221 -12.56 2.66 -6.87
N ALA A 222 -11.82 2.79 -5.76
CA ALA A 222 -10.52 3.46 -5.75
C ALA A 222 -9.46 2.72 -6.59
N MET A 223 -9.46 1.38 -6.57
CA MET A 223 -8.58 0.58 -7.41
C MET A 223 -8.91 0.73 -8.89
N LEU A 224 -10.19 0.63 -9.28
CA LEU A 224 -10.59 0.82 -10.67
C LEU A 224 -10.30 2.24 -11.15
N ALA A 225 -10.49 3.25 -10.30
CA ALA A 225 -10.12 4.63 -10.58
C ALA A 225 -8.60 4.79 -10.81
N THR A 226 -7.79 4.15 -9.97
CA THR A 226 -6.32 4.11 -10.13
C THR A 226 -5.95 3.57 -11.52
N LEU A 227 -6.56 2.47 -11.94
CA LEU A 227 -6.30 1.84 -13.24
C LEU A 227 -6.78 2.72 -14.40
N ARG A 228 -7.98 3.31 -14.32
CA ARG A 228 -8.48 4.24 -15.34
C ARG A 228 -7.54 5.44 -15.56
N GLY A 229 -7.06 6.04 -14.48
CA GLY A 229 -6.12 7.16 -14.58
C GLY A 229 -4.73 6.73 -15.06
N CYS A 230 -4.11 5.80 -14.36
CA CYS A 230 -2.69 5.46 -14.56
C CYS A 230 -2.41 4.53 -15.75
N PHE A 231 -3.41 3.81 -16.26
CA PHE A 231 -3.27 2.88 -17.38
C PHE A 231 -4.03 3.32 -18.64
N ASP A 232 -5.30 3.73 -18.47
CA ASP A 232 -6.13 4.14 -19.60
C ASP A 232 -5.98 5.63 -19.94
N LEU A 233 -5.38 6.42 -19.03
CA LEU A 233 -5.28 7.88 -19.13
C LEU A 233 -6.65 8.57 -19.17
N GLU A 234 -7.63 7.98 -18.49
CA GLU A 234 -9.01 8.44 -18.34
C GLU A 234 -9.18 9.16 -16.99
N TRP A 235 -8.55 10.33 -16.84
CA TRP A 235 -8.48 11.05 -15.57
C TRP A 235 -9.83 11.54 -15.06
N GLU A 236 -10.76 11.91 -15.93
CA GLU A 236 -12.13 12.29 -15.55
C GLU A 236 -12.90 11.09 -14.98
N ALA A 237 -12.74 9.90 -15.59
CA ALA A 237 -13.36 8.68 -15.10
C ALA A 237 -12.71 8.19 -13.80
N ALA A 238 -11.41 8.45 -13.61
CA ALA A 238 -10.70 8.21 -12.35
C ALA A 238 -11.23 9.13 -11.23
N GLU A 239 -11.43 10.42 -11.50
CA GLU A 239 -11.98 11.36 -10.53
C GLU A 239 -13.34 10.90 -10.00
N GLN A 240 -14.25 10.54 -10.90
CA GLN A 240 -15.58 10.03 -10.53
C GLN A 240 -15.49 8.78 -9.66
N GLY A 241 -14.59 7.85 -9.98
CA GLY A 241 -14.38 6.64 -9.18
C GLY A 241 -13.83 6.94 -7.79
N PHE A 242 -12.87 7.87 -7.66
CA PHE A 242 -12.35 8.28 -6.35
C PHE A 242 -13.38 9.05 -5.51
N LEU A 243 -14.18 9.93 -6.13
CA LEU A 243 -15.30 10.59 -5.46
C LEU A 243 -16.29 9.56 -4.93
N ARG A 244 -16.65 8.57 -5.75
CA ARG A 244 -17.55 7.48 -5.33
C ARG A 244 -16.98 6.65 -4.19
N ALA A 245 -15.69 6.33 -4.23
CA ALA A 245 -15.01 5.61 -3.16
C ALA A 245 -15.09 6.37 -1.83
N ARG A 246 -14.85 7.69 -1.86
CA ARG A 246 -14.91 8.56 -0.68
C ARG A 246 -16.33 8.74 -0.13
N GLU A 247 -17.35 8.73 -0.99
CA GLU A 247 -18.76 8.73 -0.54
C GLU A 247 -19.12 7.43 0.19
N LEU A 248 -18.62 6.30 -0.32
CA LEU A 248 -18.90 4.97 0.24
C LEU A 248 -18.18 4.73 1.57
N ASP A 249 -16.95 5.19 1.69
CA ASP A 249 -16.17 5.15 2.94
C ASP A 249 -15.29 6.41 3.10
N PRO A 250 -15.81 7.46 3.77
CA PRO A 250 -15.06 8.69 4.03
C PRO A 250 -13.85 8.52 4.97
N THR A 251 -13.81 7.41 5.71
CA THR A 251 -12.81 7.13 6.76
C THR A 251 -11.69 6.21 6.28
N SER A 252 -11.83 5.59 5.10
CA SER A 252 -10.84 4.66 4.57
C SER A 252 -9.49 5.34 4.32
N VAL A 253 -8.49 4.88 5.08
CA VAL A 253 -7.07 5.26 4.91
C VAL A 253 -6.58 4.82 3.53
N THR A 254 -6.95 3.61 3.08
CA THR A 254 -6.58 3.06 1.77
C THR A 254 -7.11 3.91 0.61
N VAL A 255 -8.39 4.32 0.66
CA VAL A 255 -8.99 5.17 -0.38
C VAL A 255 -8.30 6.52 -0.42
N ARG A 256 -8.03 7.11 0.75
CA ARG A 256 -7.34 8.40 0.87
C ARG A 256 -5.93 8.36 0.27
N ASP A 257 -5.16 7.33 0.63
CA ASP A 257 -3.81 7.12 0.11
C ASP A 257 -3.79 6.94 -1.41
N ARG A 258 -4.66 6.06 -1.94
CA ARG A 258 -4.75 5.82 -3.39
C ARG A 258 -5.14 7.09 -4.15
N HIS A 259 -6.08 7.87 -3.63
CA HIS A 259 -6.48 9.14 -4.23
C HIS A 259 -5.32 10.15 -4.27
N ALA A 260 -4.58 10.30 -3.16
CA ALA A 260 -3.41 11.17 -3.11
C ALA A 260 -2.30 10.73 -4.08
N THR A 261 -1.97 9.45 -4.06
CA THR A 261 -0.81 8.91 -4.78
C THR A 261 -1.07 8.69 -6.27
N TYR A 262 -2.28 8.29 -6.66
CA TYR A 262 -2.57 7.84 -8.02
C TYR A 262 -3.53 8.74 -8.80
N TYR A 263 -4.04 9.82 -8.19
CA TYR A 263 -4.85 10.81 -8.88
C TYR A 263 -4.34 12.24 -8.67
N LEU A 264 -4.20 12.70 -7.43
CA LEU A 264 -3.74 14.06 -7.15
C LEU A 264 -2.29 14.28 -7.60
N ARG A 265 -1.39 13.34 -7.27
CA ARG A 265 0.03 13.39 -7.66
C ARG A 265 0.28 13.54 -9.17
N PRO A 266 -0.21 12.63 -10.05
CA PRO A 266 0.07 12.73 -11.48
C PRO A 266 -0.48 14.01 -12.12
N LEU A 267 -1.56 14.57 -11.56
CA LEU A 267 -2.16 15.84 -12.00
C LEU A 267 -1.48 17.08 -11.40
N GLY A 268 -0.34 16.91 -10.71
CA GLY A 268 0.42 18.02 -10.14
C GLY A 268 -0.21 18.69 -8.91
N ARG A 269 -1.29 18.13 -8.36
CA ARG A 269 -1.99 18.64 -7.15
C ARG A 269 -1.27 18.17 -5.88
N LEU A 270 0.03 18.48 -5.79
CA LEU A 270 0.93 17.89 -4.79
C LEU A 270 0.62 18.34 -3.36
N GLU A 271 0.24 19.61 -3.16
CA GLU A 271 -0.11 20.15 -1.85
C GLU A 271 -1.36 19.47 -1.28
N GLU A 272 -2.37 19.25 -2.13
CA GLU A 272 -3.58 18.50 -1.76
C GLU A 272 -3.25 17.05 -1.42
N ALA A 273 -2.39 16.41 -2.22
CA ALA A 273 -1.96 15.03 -1.99
C ALA A 273 -1.19 14.89 -0.66
N ILE A 274 -0.29 15.83 -0.34
CA ILE A 274 0.42 15.87 0.94
C ILE A 274 -0.56 15.98 2.11
N ALA A 275 -1.52 16.90 2.03
CA ALA A 275 -2.51 17.10 3.10
C ALA A 275 -3.36 15.83 3.34
N GLU A 276 -3.72 15.10 2.28
CA GLU A 276 -4.44 13.83 2.42
C GLU A 276 -3.58 12.74 3.07
N LEU A 277 -2.29 12.62 2.71
CA LEU A 277 -1.40 11.62 3.34
C LEU A 277 -1.04 11.96 4.79
N GLU A 278 -0.89 13.24 5.14
CA GLU A 278 -0.72 13.67 6.53
C GLU A 278 -1.90 13.23 7.39
N ARG A 279 -3.13 13.46 6.90
CA ARG A 279 -4.35 12.98 7.58
C ARG A 279 -4.45 11.46 7.61
N ALA A 280 -3.93 10.76 6.60
CA ALA A 280 -3.88 9.30 6.61
C ALA A 280 -2.94 8.80 7.72
N LEU A 281 -1.77 9.42 7.90
CA LEU A 281 -0.82 9.11 8.98
C LEU A 281 -1.34 9.48 10.38
N GLU A 282 -2.29 10.41 10.51
CA GLU A 282 -2.97 10.62 11.79
C GLU A 282 -3.81 9.41 12.23
N LEU A 283 -4.31 8.62 11.27
CA LEU A 283 -5.11 7.41 11.49
C LEU A 283 -4.25 6.14 11.54
N ASP A 284 -3.11 6.18 10.84
CA ASP A 284 -2.20 5.04 10.67
C ASP A 284 -0.72 5.46 10.83
N PRO A 285 -0.31 5.89 12.03
CA PRO A 285 0.96 6.58 12.28
C PRO A 285 2.23 5.73 12.15
N LEU A 286 2.14 4.41 12.03
CA LEU A 286 3.28 3.49 11.88
C LEU A 286 3.24 2.75 10.54
N SER A 287 2.42 3.18 9.58
CA SER A 287 2.40 2.59 8.24
C SER A 287 3.60 3.01 7.42
N LEU A 288 4.50 2.06 7.17
CA LEU A 288 5.68 2.25 6.32
C LEU A 288 5.31 2.72 4.90
N PHE A 289 4.19 2.23 4.37
CA PHE A 289 3.71 2.59 3.04
C PHE A 289 3.27 4.05 2.96
N LEU A 290 2.51 4.54 3.95
CA LEU A 290 2.10 5.95 4.01
C LEU A 290 3.30 6.88 4.20
N HIS A 291 4.30 6.48 5.00
CA HIS A 291 5.53 7.26 5.13
C HIS A 291 6.28 7.34 3.80
N TYR A 292 6.42 6.22 3.08
CA TYR A 292 7.03 6.19 1.74
C TYR A 292 6.30 7.12 0.78
N HIS A 293 4.97 7.06 0.71
CA HIS A 293 4.20 7.93 -0.18
C HIS A 293 4.33 9.41 0.21
N LEU A 294 4.22 9.75 1.50
CA LEU A 294 4.38 11.14 1.95
C LEU A 294 5.80 11.65 1.67
N GLN A 295 6.83 10.86 1.97
CA GLN A 295 8.22 11.18 1.65
C GLN A 295 8.36 11.48 0.15
N TYR A 296 7.78 10.65 -0.70
CA TYR A 296 7.90 10.84 -2.14
C TYR A 296 7.16 12.10 -2.61
N LEU A 297 5.96 12.39 -2.11
CA LEU A 297 5.27 13.65 -2.43
C LEU A 297 6.04 14.89 -1.96
N LEU A 298 6.68 14.82 -0.79
CA LEU A 298 7.52 15.90 -0.28
C LEU A 298 8.76 16.09 -1.16
N HIS A 299 9.38 15.00 -1.64
CA HIS A 299 10.47 15.05 -2.63
C HIS A 299 10.03 15.74 -3.92
N LEU A 300 8.89 15.33 -4.49
CA LEU A 300 8.33 15.91 -5.72
C LEU A 300 7.99 17.39 -5.54
N SER A 301 7.54 17.78 -4.34
CA SER A 301 7.24 19.18 -3.97
C SER A 301 8.48 19.98 -3.55
N ARG A 302 9.69 19.39 -3.69
CA ARG A 302 10.99 19.97 -3.31
C ARG A 302 11.13 20.34 -1.83
N GLN A 303 10.31 19.75 -0.97
CA GLN A 303 10.38 19.91 0.49
C GLN A 303 11.37 18.88 1.07
N TYR A 304 12.63 18.94 0.63
CA TYR A 304 13.61 17.89 0.84
C TYR A 304 13.93 17.62 2.32
N ASP A 305 14.02 18.65 3.16
CA ASP A 305 14.27 18.47 4.59
C ASP A 305 13.14 17.71 5.28
N ARG A 306 11.89 18.01 4.90
CA ARG A 306 10.71 17.27 5.38
C ARG A 306 10.71 15.84 4.86
N ALA A 307 11.06 15.63 3.59
CA ALA A 307 11.16 14.29 3.02
C ALA A 307 12.19 13.43 3.79
N VAL A 308 13.37 13.98 4.10
CA VAL A 308 14.40 13.32 4.91
C VAL A 308 13.89 13.02 6.32
N SER A 309 13.18 13.97 6.95
CA SER A 309 12.60 13.76 8.29
C SER A 309 11.57 12.63 8.30
N VAL A 310 10.66 12.57 7.32
CA VAL A 310 9.65 11.51 7.22
C VAL A 310 10.31 10.16 6.94
N ALA A 311 11.35 10.13 6.09
CA ALA A 311 12.15 8.94 5.85
C ALA A 311 12.80 8.42 7.14
N GLY A 312 13.35 9.32 7.97
CA GLY A 312 13.92 8.97 9.26
C GLY A 312 12.91 8.28 10.19
N SER A 313 11.68 8.78 10.25
CA SER A 313 10.59 8.14 11.02
C SER A 313 10.28 6.73 10.54
N ALA A 314 10.23 6.51 9.22
CA ALA A 314 9.97 5.18 8.66
C ALA A 314 11.12 4.20 8.90
N LEU A 315 12.37 4.65 8.71
CA LEU A 315 13.55 3.82 8.93
C LEU A 315 13.80 3.50 10.41
N ALA A 316 13.24 4.29 11.33
CA ALA A 316 13.19 3.93 12.74
C ALA A 316 12.20 2.78 13.03
N LEU A 317 11.19 2.57 12.17
CA LEU A 317 10.26 1.44 12.27
C LEU A 317 10.83 0.19 11.61
N ASP A 318 11.41 0.35 10.42
CA ASP A 318 12.08 -0.70 9.65
C ASP A 318 13.28 -0.12 8.86
N PRO A 319 14.53 -0.35 9.31
CA PRO A 319 15.74 0.13 8.65
C PRO A 319 15.99 -0.45 7.26
N ASP A 320 15.28 -1.52 6.89
CA ASP A 320 15.44 -2.26 5.64
C ASP A 320 14.21 -2.09 4.71
N TYR A 321 13.33 -1.13 5.00
CA TYR A 321 12.21 -0.82 4.12
C TYR A 321 12.69 -0.12 2.84
N PHE A 322 13.00 -0.92 1.82
CA PHE A 322 13.65 -0.46 0.59
C PHE A 322 12.93 0.68 -0.17
N PRO A 323 11.57 0.81 -0.18
CA PRO A 323 10.92 1.93 -0.86
C PRO A 323 11.34 3.29 -0.31
N VAL A 324 11.49 3.40 1.02
CA VAL A 324 11.95 4.63 1.69
C VAL A 324 13.42 4.90 1.40
N LEU A 325 14.27 3.86 1.44
CA LEU A 325 15.69 3.97 1.12
C LEU A 325 15.90 4.45 -0.31
N TRP A 326 15.12 3.95 -1.27
CA TRP A 326 15.17 4.37 -2.67
C TRP A 326 14.86 5.86 -2.84
N VAL A 327 13.72 6.32 -2.32
CA VAL A 327 13.34 7.74 -2.43
C VAL A 327 14.33 8.62 -1.69
N LEU A 328 14.86 8.19 -0.53
CA LEU A 328 15.85 8.95 0.23
C LEU A 328 17.15 9.09 -0.56
N GLY A 329 17.59 8.02 -1.24
CA GLY A 329 18.74 8.03 -2.14
C GLY A 329 18.55 9.01 -3.29
N VAL A 330 17.40 8.97 -3.95
CA VAL A 330 17.04 9.92 -5.03
C VAL A 330 16.99 11.36 -4.52
N THR A 331 16.39 11.62 -3.35
CA THR A 331 16.37 12.94 -2.71
C THR A 331 17.78 13.44 -2.39
N HIS A 332 18.67 12.58 -1.89
CA HIS A 332 20.07 12.92 -1.65
C HIS A 332 20.82 13.25 -2.94
N ALA A 333 20.59 12.50 -4.02
CA ALA A 333 21.20 12.77 -5.32
C ALA A 333 20.79 14.15 -5.86
N ILE A 334 19.50 14.50 -5.78
CA ILE A 334 19.01 15.83 -6.18
C ILE A 334 19.63 16.95 -5.33
N CYS A 335 19.94 16.68 -4.07
CA CYS A 335 20.62 17.64 -3.19
C CYS A 335 22.16 17.65 -3.37
N GLY A 336 22.72 16.89 -4.32
CA GLY A 336 24.16 16.80 -4.56
C GLY A 336 24.95 15.96 -3.54
N ARG A 337 24.26 15.22 -2.66
CA ARG A 337 24.87 14.28 -1.67
C ARG A 337 25.00 12.90 -2.30
N TYR A 338 25.93 12.77 -3.24
CA TYR A 338 25.93 11.62 -4.14
C TYR A 338 26.44 10.33 -3.50
N GLU A 339 27.43 10.41 -2.60
CA GLU A 339 27.98 9.26 -1.89
C GLU A 339 26.92 8.60 -1.00
N GLU A 340 26.18 9.40 -0.24
CA GLU A 340 25.05 8.95 0.58
C GLU A 340 23.93 8.40 -0.30
N ALA A 341 23.62 9.08 -1.41
CA ALA A 341 22.63 8.61 -2.38
C ALA A 341 22.98 7.22 -2.93
N LEU A 342 24.24 7.02 -3.32
CA LEU A 342 24.70 5.75 -3.88
C LEU A 342 24.64 4.62 -2.85
N ALA A 343 25.01 4.89 -1.60
CA ALA A 343 24.93 3.90 -0.52
C ALA A 343 23.48 3.45 -0.28
N LEU A 344 22.53 4.39 -0.22
CA LEU A 344 21.11 4.10 -0.04
C LEU A 344 20.50 3.36 -1.24
N CYS A 345 20.77 3.81 -2.46
CA CYS A 345 20.29 3.15 -3.68
C CYS A 345 20.86 1.73 -3.83
N ARG A 346 22.13 1.51 -3.43
CA ARG A 346 22.73 0.17 -3.40
C ARG A 346 22.01 -0.75 -2.42
N LYS A 347 21.81 -0.30 -1.18
CA LYS A 347 21.10 -1.07 -0.15
C LYS A 347 19.66 -1.40 -0.60
N ALA A 348 18.94 -0.41 -1.15
CA ALA A 348 17.59 -0.62 -1.66
C ALA A 348 17.57 -1.64 -2.81
N THR A 349 18.54 -1.57 -3.73
CA THR A 349 18.70 -2.51 -4.84
C THR A 349 18.89 -3.95 -4.34
N GLU A 350 19.76 -4.16 -3.35
CA GLU A 350 20.00 -5.47 -2.75
C GLU A 350 18.74 -6.04 -2.07
N LEU A 351 18.08 -5.24 -1.23
CA LEU A 351 16.86 -5.63 -0.51
C LEU A 351 15.69 -5.97 -1.43
N SER A 352 15.60 -5.31 -2.60
CA SER A 352 14.57 -5.61 -3.60
C SER A 352 14.83 -6.88 -4.43
N GLY A 353 15.96 -7.57 -4.20
CA GLY A 353 16.41 -8.67 -5.05
C GLY A 353 16.90 -8.21 -6.43
N ARG A 354 17.54 -7.03 -6.49
CA ARG A 354 17.99 -6.34 -7.72
C ARG A 354 16.85 -6.07 -8.71
N SER A 355 15.77 -5.45 -8.22
CA SER A 355 14.70 -4.93 -9.10
C SER A 355 15.29 -4.03 -10.20
N PRO A 356 14.85 -4.16 -11.47
CA PRO A 356 15.29 -3.30 -12.57
C PRO A 356 15.14 -1.81 -12.27
N MET A 357 14.03 -1.42 -11.63
CA MET A 357 13.77 -0.03 -11.24
C MET A 357 14.87 0.51 -10.30
N LEU A 358 15.17 -0.21 -9.22
CA LEU A 358 16.13 0.28 -8.23
C LEU A 358 17.57 0.21 -8.75
N THR A 359 17.86 -0.78 -9.59
CA THR A 359 19.13 -0.89 -10.31
C THR A 359 19.34 0.32 -11.24
N ALA A 360 18.28 0.75 -11.95
CA ALA A 360 18.31 1.95 -12.78
C ALA A 360 18.48 3.22 -11.96
N ALA A 361 17.77 3.36 -10.83
CA ALA A 361 17.95 4.50 -9.92
C ALA A 361 19.38 4.61 -9.41
N MET A 362 20.02 3.49 -9.05
CA MET A 362 21.44 3.44 -8.68
C MET A 362 22.36 3.88 -9.84
N ALA A 363 22.10 3.40 -11.06
CA ALA A 363 22.86 3.81 -12.25
C ALA A 363 22.69 5.31 -12.57
N THR A 364 21.50 5.87 -12.38
CA THR A 364 21.28 7.32 -12.49
C THR A 364 22.12 8.11 -11.52
N VAL A 365 22.21 7.67 -10.25
CA VAL A 365 23.10 8.33 -9.26
C VAL A 365 24.57 8.25 -9.69
N LEU A 366 25.04 7.09 -10.16
CA LEU A 366 26.40 6.94 -10.69
C LEU A 366 26.67 7.88 -11.88
N ALA A 367 25.72 8.03 -12.79
CA ALA A 367 25.83 8.94 -13.92
C ALA A 367 25.92 10.41 -13.46
N LEU A 368 25.10 10.81 -12.49
CA LEU A 368 25.11 12.16 -11.89
C LEU A 368 26.43 12.45 -11.14
N MET A 369 27.09 11.43 -10.59
CA MET A 369 28.43 11.52 -10.00
C MET A 369 29.55 11.70 -11.04
N GLY A 370 29.24 11.60 -12.34
CA GLY A 370 30.24 11.55 -13.41
C GLY A 370 30.86 10.17 -13.62
N ARG A 371 30.40 9.13 -12.91
CA ARG A 371 30.84 7.73 -13.08
C ARG A 371 30.09 7.06 -14.23
N LYS A 372 30.19 7.68 -15.40
CA LYS A 372 29.42 7.35 -16.61
C LYS A 372 29.66 5.92 -17.10
N ASP A 373 30.91 5.46 -17.08
CA ASP A 373 31.26 4.10 -17.51
C ASP A 373 30.56 3.01 -16.66
N GLU A 374 30.40 3.24 -15.35
CA GLU A 374 29.69 2.30 -14.48
C GLU A 374 28.18 2.33 -14.71
N ALA A 375 27.62 3.52 -14.97
CA ALA A 375 26.21 3.66 -15.33
C ALA A 375 25.91 2.99 -16.67
N GLU A 376 26.80 3.10 -17.67
CA GLU A 376 26.70 2.42 -18.96
C GLU A 376 26.77 0.90 -18.79
N SER A 377 27.68 0.39 -17.96
CA SER A 377 27.78 -1.04 -17.68
C SER A 377 26.47 -1.62 -17.10
N ILE A 378 25.84 -0.88 -16.16
CA ILE A 378 24.53 -1.26 -15.62
C ILE A 378 23.43 -1.13 -16.67
N MET A 379 23.47 -0.10 -17.51
CA MET A 379 22.49 0.07 -18.59
C MET A 379 22.54 -1.09 -19.58
N GLU A 380 23.72 -1.59 -19.92
CA GLU A 380 23.91 -2.79 -20.73
C GLU A 380 23.41 -4.05 -20.03
N GLU A 381 23.64 -4.18 -18.71
CA GLU A 381 23.06 -5.26 -17.90
C GLU A 381 21.53 -5.25 -18.00
N LEU A 382 20.91 -4.08 -17.84
CA LEU A 382 19.46 -3.90 -17.95
C LEU A 382 18.95 -4.17 -19.37
N HIS A 383 19.68 -3.79 -20.42
CA HIS A 383 19.36 -4.16 -21.81
C HIS A 383 19.37 -5.68 -21.99
N ARG A 384 20.40 -6.39 -21.52
CA ARG A 384 20.46 -7.85 -21.58
C ARG A 384 19.33 -8.50 -20.78
N LEU A 385 19.02 -7.95 -19.61
CA LEU A 385 17.93 -8.42 -18.75
C LEU A 385 16.55 -8.25 -19.42
N SER A 386 16.35 -7.17 -20.18
CA SER A 386 15.10 -6.86 -20.89
C SER A 386 14.72 -7.91 -21.94
N LEU A 387 15.68 -8.75 -22.36
CA LEU A 387 15.44 -9.86 -23.28
C LEU A 387 14.70 -11.03 -22.63
N VAL A 388 14.71 -11.12 -21.30
CA VAL A 388 14.19 -12.28 -20.55
C VAL A 388 13.27 -11.91 -19.39
N LYS A 389 13.26 -10.65 -18.94
CA LYS A 389 12.42 -10.16 -17.83
C LYS A 389 11.87 -8.76 -18.13
N PRO A 390 10.80 -8.34 -17.44
CA PRO A 390 10.30 -6.97 -17.56
C PRO A 390 11.36 -5.95 -17.12
N VAL A 391 11.79 -5.10 -18.05
CA VAL A 391 12.59 -3.90 -17.78
C VAL A 391 11.92 -2.73 -18.49
N PRO A 392 11.13 -1.91 -17.77
CA PRO A 392 10.38 -0.83 -18.40
C PRO A 392 11.27 0.27 -18.95
N ALA A 393 10.81 0.94 -20.00
CA ALA A 393 11.50 2.03 -20.69
C ALA A 393 11.98 3.15 -19.76
N PHE A 394 11.21 3.47 -18.71
CA PHE A 394 11.56 4.55 -17.78
C PHE A 394 12.89 4.28 -17.04
N CYS A 395 13.30 3.01 -16.87
CA CYS A 395 14.59 2.66 -16.31
C CYS A 395 15.73 3.28 -17.14
N PHE A 396 15.62 3.20 -18.46
CA PHE A 396 16.60 3.78 -19.39
C PHE A 396 16.48 5.30 -19.45
N VAL A 397 15.26 5.84 -19.41
CA VAL A 397 15.03 7.29 -19.33
C VAL A 397 15.79 7.91 -18.17
N TRP A 398 15.69 7.34 -16.97
CA TRP A 398 16.42 7.86 -15.80
C TRP A 398 17.93 7.82 -15.97
N ILE A 399 18.47 6.76 -16.57
CA ILE A 399 19.93 6.65 -16.77
C ILE A 399 20.39 7.69 -17.80
N TYR A 400 19.70 7.81 -18.95
CA TYR A 400 20.05 8.83 -19.95
C TYR A 400 19.95 10.26 -19.43
N ILE A 401 18.95 10.56 -18.60
CA ILE A 401 18.86 11.84 -17.88
C ILE A 401 20.11 12.06 -17.02
N GLY A 402 20.50 11.08 -16.20
CA GLY A 402 21.70 11.17 -15.37
C GLY A 402 22.99 11.36 -16.18
N MET A 403 23.03 10.81 -17.40
CA MET A 403 24.15 10.95 -18.33
C MET A 403 24.19 12.32 -19.05
N GLY A 404 23.10 13.09 -18.98
CA GLY A 404 22.92 14.33 -19.73
C GLY A 404 22.52 14.12 -21.20
N ASP A 405 22.04 12.93 -21.56
CA ASP A 405 21.65 12.57 -22.92
C ASP A 405 20.13 12.76 -23.12
N ALA A 406 19.75 14.01 -23.36
CA ALA A 406 18.35 14.38 -23.58
C ALA A 406 17.74 13.70 -24.82
N GLU A 407 18.54 13.47 -25.87
CA GLU A 407 18.06 12.89 -27.13
C GLU A 407 17.59 11.44 -26.93
N ASN A 408 18.40 10.61 -26.27
CA ASN A 408 18.00 9.24 -25.97
C ASN A 408 16.94 9.18 -24.87
N ALA A 409 16.97 10.08 -23.88
CA ALA A 409 15.91 10.16 -22.88
C ALA A 409 14.52 10.38 -23.52
N LEU A 410 14.41 11.29 -24.49
CA LEU A 410 13.15 11.56 -25.21
C LEU A 410 12.67 10.36 -26.04
N LYS A 411 13.58 9.68 -26.75
CA LYS A 411 13.26 8.45 -27.50
C LYS A 411 12.72 7.35 -26.59
N TRP A 412 13.31 7.17 -25.42
CA TRP A 412 12.85 6.18 -24.46
C TRP A 412 11.54 6.58 -23.75
N ILE A 413 11.26 7.87 -23.60
CA ILE A 413 9.94 8.34 -23.17
C ILE A 413 8.86 7.97 -24.20
N GLU A 414 9.13 8.14 -25.50
CA GLU A 414 8.20 7.72 -26.57
C GLU A 414 7.85 6.24 -26.46
N ARG A 415 8.85 5.38 -26.30
CA ARG A 415 8.64 3.95 -26.05
C ARG A 415 7.85 3.70 -24.76
N GLY A 416 8.14 4.44 -23.70
CA GLY A 416 7.44 4.31 -22.41
C GLY A 416 5.94 4.65 -22.47
N ILE A 417 5.53 5.52 -23.41
CA ILE A 417 4.10 5.80 -23.67
C ILE A 417 3.38 4.55 -24.19
N GLU A 418 4.03 3.80 -25.08
CA GLU A 418 3.48 2.55 -25.63
C GLU A 418 3.43 1.44 -24.57
N GLU A 419 4.46 1.36 -23.72
CA GLU A 419 4.53 0.38 -22.63
C GLU A 419 3.53 0.65 -21.49
N ARG A 420 3.02 1.88 -21.37
CA ARG A 420 2.03 2.32 -20.36
C ARG A 420 2.38 1.91 -18.93
N HIS A 421 3.65 2.01 -18.57
CA HIS A 421 4.08 1.67 -17.22
C HIS A 421 3.63 2.78 -16.23
N PRO A 422 2.92 2.45 -15.13
CA PRO A 422 2.34 3.45 -14.24
C PRO A 422 3.37 4.44 -13.67
N VAL A 423 4.58 3.95 -13.36
CA VAL A 423 5.65 4.77 -12.79
C VAL A 423 6.02 5.94 -13.70
N LEU A 424 6.06 5.76 -15.03
CA LEU A 424 6.34 6.87 -15.94
C LEU A 424 5.23 7.92 -15.89
N VAL A 425 3.96 7.47 -15.94
CA VAL A 425 2.78 8.34 -15.86
C VAL A 425 2.76 9.15 -14.57
N LEU A 426 3.06 8.50 -13.43
CA LEU A 426 3.00 9.07 -12.09
C LEU A 426 4.09 10.12 -11.81
N GLN A 427 5.15 10.16 -12.60
CA GLN A 427 6.34 10.94 -12.27
C GLN A 427 6.76 11.93 -13.35
N ILE A 428 6.43 11.69 -14.63
CA ILE A 428 6.95 12.50 -15.75
C ILE A 428 6.61 13.98 -15.62
N GLY A 429 5.48 14.30 -15.00
CA GLY A 429 5.03 15.67 -14.77
C GLY A 429 5.70 16.37 -13.58
N SER A 430 6.24 15.65 -12.59
CA SER A 430 6.58 16.22 -11.27
C SER A 430 7.96 15.83 -10.74
N GLU A 431 8.59 14.77 -11.26
CA GLU A 431 9.89 14.30 -10.77
C GLU A 431 11.04 15.24 -11.17
N PRO A 432 11.84 15.73 -10.20
CA PRO A 432 12.97 16.62 -10.46
C PRO A 432 13.99 16.12 -11.47
N PHE A 433 14.19 14.81 -11.64
CA PHE A 433 15.07 14.29 -12.69
C PHE A 433 14.68 14.77 -14.10
N TYR A 434 13.41 15.04 -14.37
CA TYR A 434 12.95 15.51 -15.69
C TYR A 434 13.17 17.02 -15.92
N ASP A 435 13.63 17.78 -14.93
CA ASP A 435 13.74 19.25 -15.00
C ASP A 435 14.53 19.74 -16.21
N ALA A 436 15.63 19.06 -16.55
CA ALA A 436 16.45 19.39 -17.71
C ALA A 436 15.72 19.24 -19.05
N LEU A 437 14.69 18.38 -19.10
CA LEU A 437 13.88 18.14 -20.31
C LEU A 437 12.67 19.07 -20.40
N ARG A 438 12.21 19.66 -19.29
CA ARG A 438 10.99 20.49 -19.25
C ARG A 438 10.99 21.65 -20.27
N PRO A 439 12.10 22.35 -20.53
CA PRO A 439 12.11 23.42 -21.54
C PRO A 439 12.02 22.92 -22.99
N ASP A 440 12.28 21.64 -23.27
CA ASP A 440 12.30 21.09 -24.63
C ASP A 440 10.86 20.96 -25.19
N PRO A 441 10.53 21.59 -26.34
CA PRO A 441 9.21 21.49 -26.96
C PRO A 441 8.77 20.05 -27.27
N ARG A 442 9.72 19.14 -27.54
CA ARG A 442 9.46 17.72 -27.78
C ARG A 442 8.99 17.05 -26.50
N PHE A 443 9.65 17.34 -25.37
CA PHE A 443 9.21 16.85 -24.05
C PHE A 443 7.79 17.33 -23.73
N GLN A 444 7.48 18.60 -23.97
CA GLN A 444 6.14 19.16 -23.78
C GLN A 444 5.09 18.47 -24.66
N ALA A 445 5.45 18.10 -25.89
CA ALA A 445 4.58 17.32 -26.77
C ALA A 445 4.34 15.90 -26.26
N LEU A 446 5.36 15.25 -25.69
CA LEU A 446 5.23 13.94 -25.06
C LEU A 446 4.39 14.00 -23.78
N LEU A 447 4.56 15.02 -22.95
CA LEU A 447 3.79 15.22 -21.72
C LEU A 447 2.27 15.30 -22.00
N ARG A 448 1.88 16.01 -23.06
CA ARG A 448 0.47 16.10 -23.49
C ARG A 448 -0.14 14.75 -23.85
N LYS A 449 0.66 13.76 -24.27
CA LYS A 449 0.15 12.41 -24.58
C LYS A 449 -0.30 11.66 -23.32
N PHE A 450 0.16 12.05 -22.13
CA PHE A 450 -0.27 11.48 -20.85
C PHE A 450 -1.57 12.09 -20.30
N ARG A 451 -2.08 13.18 -20.92
CA ARG A 451 -3.32 13.87 -20.52
C ARG A 451 -3.36 14.37 -19.06
N ILE A 452 -2.20 14.67 -18.50
CA ILE A 452 -2.04 15.15 -17.11
C ILE A 452 -1.93 16.69 -17.00
N ALA A 453 -2.08 17.41 -18.11
CA ALA A 453 -1.86 18.87 -18.22
C ALA A 453 -2.89 19.53 -19.13
#